data_AF-A0A2T1AL23-F1
#
_entry.id   AF-A0A2T1AL23-F1
#
_cell.length_a   1.000
_cell.length_b   1.000
_cell.length_c   1.000
_cell.angle_alpha   90.00
_cell.angle_beta   90.00
_cell.angle_gamma   90.00
#
_symmetry.space_group_name_H-M   'P 1'
#
loop_
_entity.id
_entity.type
_entity.pdbx_description
1 polymer ?
#
loop_
_entity_poly.entity_id
_entity_poly.type
_entity_poly.pdbx_seq_one_letter_code
_entity_poly.pdbx_strand_id
1 'polypeptide(L)'
;MNFIYQTSLFDDGETTAPMIWSIIHNSANTQFNPQGSDPRITNGDALDAFDMKAMKKLVNFDAQKWQVFCENVGMTVYGAVALSWCKGAQIENVWSSWRASAFPLKPTPEFERPARFINPSLLPNTNSLAEIAEAGNNKSLPICAMIAALKGPLNFDLPYELLRTSPPQIASFLRSRMLRSDIRQLNDSSLIEIWSQTIKDTEYDVAEEEGSK
;
A
#
# COMPACT_ATOMS: atom_id res chain seq x y z
N MET A 1 12.90 -35.78 -5.34
CA MET A 1 11.63 -35.19 -4.84
C MET A 1 11.15 -34.24 -5.93
N ASN A 2 10.21 -34.69 -6.78
CA ASN A 2 9.76 -33.92 -7.93
C ASN A 2 8.71 -32.90 -7.48
N PHE A 3 9.08 -31.62 -7.41
CA PHE A 3 8.13 -30.53 -7.26
C PHE A 3 7.41 -30.33 -8.59
N ILE A 4 6.30 -31.04 -8.78
CA ILE A 4 5.32 -30.68 -9.80
C ILE A 4 4.69 -29.38 -9.30
N TYR A 5 5.11 -28.25 -9.85
CA TYR A 5 4.32 -27.03 -9.81
C TYR A 5 2.99 -27.37 -10.49
N GLN A 6 1.97 -27.73 -9.70
CA GLN A 6 0.59 -27.62 -10.18
C GLN A 6 0.39 -26.13 -10.42
N THR A 7 0.61 -25.69 -11.67
CA THR A 7 0.07 -24.44 -12.18
C THR A 7 -1.42 -24.53 -11.98
N SER A 8 -1.89 -23.94 -10.88
CA SER A 8 -3.31 -23.80 -10.61
C SER A 8 -3.84 -22.87 -11.69
N LEU A 9 -4.46 -23.48 -12.69
CA LEU A 9 -5.22 -22.78 -13.70
C LEU A 9 -6.37 -22.06 -13.02
N PHE A 10 -6.62 -20.84 -13.46
CA PHE A 10 -7.80 -20.07 -13.09
C PHE A 10 -9.00 -20.59 -13.88
N ASP A 11 -10.20 -20.14 -13.51
CA ASP A 11 -11.45 -20.56 -14.15
C ASP A 11 -11.52 -20.24 -15.66
N ASP A 12 -10.66 -19.33 -16.16
CA ASP A 12 -10.54 -18.98 -17.58
C ASP A 12 -9.71 -20.00 -18.40
N GLY A 13 -9.11 -21.00 -17.75
CA GLY A 13 -8.36 -22.08 -18.41
C GLY A 13 -7.02 -21.67 -19.02
N GLU A 14 -6.64 -20.38 -18.94
CA GLU A 14 -5.45 -19.83 -19.59
C GLU A 14 -4.55 -19.05 -18.61
N THR A 15 -5.13 -18.43 -17.58
CA THR A 15 -4.37 -17.68 -16.59
C THR A 15 -3.82 -18.63 -15.52
N THR A 16 -2.58 -18.39 -15.10
CA THR A 16 -1.93 -19.11 -13.99
C THR A 16 -1.39 -18.13 -12.94
N ALA A 17 -1.16 -18.62 -11.72
CA ALA A 17 -0.62 -17.78 -10.65
C ALA A 17 0.77 -17.17 -11.00
N PRO A 18 1.71 -17.91 -11.63
CA PRO A 18 2.94 -17.33 -12.15
C PRO A 18 2.73 -16.20 -13.17
N MET A 19 1.71 -16.28 -14.04
CA MET A 19 1.44 -15.22 -15.02
C MET A 19 0.99 -13.92 -14.34
N ILE A 20 0.06 -14.01 -13.39
CA ILE A 20 -0.38 -12.84 -12.60
C ILE A 20 0.79 -12.26 -11.81
N TRP A 21 1.60 -13.13 -11.18
CA TRP A 21 2.81 -12.73 -10.48
C TRP A 21 3.78 -11.96 -11.39
N SER A 22 4.10 -12.47 -12.57
CA SER A 22 4.99 -11.78 -13.51
C SER A 22 4.43 -10.43 -13.95
N ILE A 23 3.12 -10.33 -14.20
CA ILE A 23 2.47 -9.08 -14.61
C ILE A 23 2.66 -7.99 -13.54
N ILE A 24 2.28 -8.25 -12.28
CA ILE A 24 2.32 -7.23 -11.22
C ILE A 24 3.75 -6.81 -10.87
N HIS A 25 4.75 -7.67 -11.08
CA HIS A 25 6.15 -7.36 -10.79
C HIS A 25 6.88 -6.65 -11.94
N ASN A 26 6.53 -6.95 -13.19
CA ASN A 26 7.12 -6.27 -14.35
C ASN A 26 6.76 -4.78 -14.36
N SER A 27 5.52 -4.45 -14.01
CA SER A 27 5.07 -3.06 -13.86
C SER A 27 5.81 -2.34 -12.73
N ALA A 28 5.97 -3.00 -11.58
CA ALA A 28 6.71 -2.46 -10.44
C ALA A 28 8.17 -2.14 -10.80
N ASN A 29 8.87 -3.05 -11.48
CA ASN A 29 10.25 -2.84 -11.91
C ASN A 29 10.39 -1.70 -12.93
N THR A 30 9.41 -1.52 -13.82
CA THR A 30 9.42 -0.46 -14.84
C THR A 30 9.36 0.94 -14.20
N GLN A 31 8.71 1.07 -13.04
CA GLN A 31 8.63 2.33 -12.32
C GLN A 31 9.90 2.64 -11.51
N PHE A 32 10.53 1.63 -10.89
CA PHE A 32 11.77 1.81 -10.14
C PHE A 32 13.01 2.00 -11.03
N ASN A 33 12.95 1.55 -12.29
CA ASN A 33 14.03 1.71 -13.26
C ASN A 33 13.49 2.13 -14.64
N PRO A 34 13.19 3.43 -14.84
CA PRO A 34 12.62 3.91 -16.09
C PRO A 34 13.63 3.93 -17.24
N GLN A 35 14.94 3.76 -16.99
CA GLN A 35 15.95 3.76 -18.05
C GLN A 35 15.79 2.52 -18.97
N GLY A 36 15.28 2.77 -20.18
CA GLY A 36 15.01 1.74 -21.19
C GLY A 36 13.53 1.39 -21.35
N SER A 37 12.63 2.03 -20.58
CA SER A 37 11.18 1.86 -20.72
C SER A 37 10.59 2.82 -21.76
N ASP A 38 9.59 2.35 -22.52
CA ASP A 38 8.89 3.16 -23.52
C ASP A 38 8.16 4.34 -22.83
N PRO A 39 8.30 5.59 -23.29
CA PRO A 39 7.61 6.76 -22.73
C PRO A 39 6.07 6.67 -22.72
N ARG A 40 5.48 5.68 -23.42
CA ARG A 40 4.04 5.37 -23.33
C ARG A 40 3.68 4.51 -22.12
N ILE A 41 4.67 3.88 -21.49
CA ILE A 41 4.57 3.03 -20.29
C ILE A 41 4.87 3.85 -19.02
N THR A 42 5.41 5.06 -19.13
CA THR A 42 5.74 5.93 -17.98
C THR A 42 4.54 6.67 -17.38
N ASN A 43 3.31 6.46 -17.89
CA ASN A 43 2.12 7.00 -17.26
C ASN A 43 1.72 6.11 -16.06
N GLY A 44 2.05 6.56 -14.85
CA GLY A 44 1.78 5.83 -13.60
C GLY A 44 0.34 5.37 -13.46
N ASP A 45 -0.64 6.18 -13.91
CA ASP A 45 -2.06 5.82 -13.84
C ASP A 45 -2.42 4.65 -14.77
N ALA A 46 -1.76 4.55 -15.93
CA ALA A 46 -1.99 3.46 -16.88
C ALA A 46 -1.39 2.14 -16.38
N LEU A 47 -0.20 2.20 -15.76
CA LEU A 47 0.40 1.06 -15.07
C LEU A 47 -0.46 0.59 -13.91
N ASP A 48 -0.98 1.52 -13.11
CA ASP A 48 -1.87 1.20 -12.00
C ASP A 48 -3.17 0.54 -12.48
N ALA A 49 -3.78 1.05 -13.56
CA ALA A 49 -4.97 0.43 -14.14
C ALA A 49 -4.70 -0.99 -14.66
N PHE A 50 -3.52 -1.23 -15.25
CA PHE A 50 -3.12 -2.55 -15.76
C PHE A 50 -2.89 -3.54 -14.62
N ASP A 51 -2.13 -3.16 -13.59
CA ASP A 51 -1.88 -4.00 -12.41
C ASP A 51 -3.18 -4.33 -11.68
N MET A 52 -4.07 -3.36 -11.53
CA MET A 52 -5.39 -3.55 -10.94
C MET A 52 -6.25 -4.54 -11.73
N LYS A 53 -6.16 -4.53 -13.08
CA LYS A 53 -6.86 -5.50 -13.93
C LYS A 53 -6.32 -6.91 -13.71
N ALA A 54 -5.00 -7.07 -13.51
CA ALA A 54 -4.40 -8.37 -13.20
C ALA A 54 -4.85 -8.88 -11.83
N MET A 55 -4.82 -8.04 -10.80
CA MET A 55 -5.25 -8.42 -9.45
C MET A 55 -6.71 -8.85 -9.39
N LYS A 56 -7.60 -8.17 -10.12
CA LYS A 56 -9.03 -8.55 -10.21
C LYS A 56 -9.27 -9.95 -10.75
N LYS A 57 -8.33 -10.56 -11.48
CA LYS A 57 -8.44 -11.96 -11.92
C LYS A 57 -8.33 -12.95 -10.76
N LEU A 58 -7.82 -12.54 -9.59
CA LEU A 58 -7.67 -13.37 -8.40
C LEU A 58 -8.98 -13.62 -7.65
N VAL A 59 -10.09 -12.97 -8.02
CA VAL A 59 -11.37 -13.00 -7.25
C VAL A 59 -11.87 -14.40 -6.90
N ASN A 60 -11.63 -15.39 -7.77
CA ASN A 60 -12.02 -16.79 -7.54
C ASN A 60 -10.86 -17.68 -7.06
N PHE A 61 -9.62 -17.17 -7.13
CA PHE A 61 -8.44 -17.91 -6.75
C PHE A 61 -8.33 -18.02 -5.22
N ASP A 62 -8.05 -19.21 -4.72
CA ASP A 62 -7.99 -19.47 -3.29
C ASP A 62 -6.85 -18.67 -2.62
N ALA A 63 -7.18 -17.91 -1.58
CA ALA A 63 -6.22 -17.05 -0.87
C ALA A 63 -5.06 -17.85 -0.25
N GLN A 64 -5.34 -19.04 0.31
CA GLN A 64 -4.30 -19.87 0.91
C GLN A 64 -3.33 -20.40 -0.15
N LYS A 65 -3.84 -20.83 -1.31
CA LYS A 65 -2.98 -21.23 -2.44
C LYS A 65 -2.11 -20.08 -2.93
N TRP A 66 -2.63 -18.86 -2.99
CA TRP A 66 -1.86 -17.68 -3.42
C TRP A 66 -0.76 -17.36 -2.42
N GLN A 67 -1.10 -17.37 -1.13
CA GLN A 67 -0.14 -17.14 -0.07
C GLN A 67 1.00 -18.16 -0.10
N VAL A 68 0.68 -19.46 -0.18
CA VAL A 68 1.70 -20.53 -0.29
C VAL A 68 2.56 -20.34 -1.52
N PHE A 69 1.97 -20.00 -2.67
CA PHE A 69 2.73 -19.69 -3.88
C PHE A 69 3.74 -18.55 -3.63
N CYS A 70 3.27 -17.42 -3.07
CA CYS A 70 4.11 -16.26 -2.76
C CYS A 70 5.24 -16.60 -1.77
N GLU A 71 4.95 -17.39 -0.74
CA GLU A 71 5.94 -17.84 0.23
C GLU A 71 7.06 -18.69 -0.41
N ASN A 72 6.73 -19.50 -1.43
CA ASN A 72 7.70 -20.34 -2.13
C ASN A 72 8.53 -19.59 -3.19
N VAL A 73 7.94 -18.59 -3.86
CA VAL A 73 8.66 -17.79 -4.89
C VAL A 73 9.36 -16.57 -4.30
N GLY A 74 9.12 -16.27 -3.02
CA GLY A 74 9.63 -15.09 -2.32
C GLY A 74 8.54 -14.04 -2.15
N MET A 75 8.10 -13.82 -0.91
CA MET A 75 7.03 -12.88 -0.61
C MET A 75 7.45 -11.44 -0.92
N THR A 76 6.64 -10.73 -1.70
CA THR A 76 6.81 -9.31 -2.01
C THR A 76 5.58 -8.51 -1.55
N VAL A 77 5.70 -7.19 -1.48
CA VAL A 77 4.57 -6.32 -1.14
C VAL A 77 3.45 -6.44 -2.17
N TYR A 78 3.77 -6.62 -3.46
CA TYR A 78 2.80 -6.79 -4.52
C TYR A 78 2.10 -8.16 -4.43
N GLY A 79 2.82 -9.22 -4.03
CA GLY A 79 2.24 -10.50 -3.67
C GLY A 79 1.27 -10.40 -2.48
N ALA A 80 1.67 -9.64 -1.46
CA ALA A 80 0.86 -9.40 -0.27
C ALA A 80 -0.44 -8.65 -0.57
N VAL A 81 -0.40 -7.56 -1.35
CA VAL A 81 -1.62 -6.81 -1.69
C VAL A 81 -2.49 -7.55 -2.71
N ALA A 82 -1.90 -8.35 -3.60
CA ALA A 82 -2.66 -9.23 -4.50
C ALA A 82 -3.49 -10.27 -3.72
N LEU A 83 -3.02 -10.71 -2.54
CA LEU A 83 -3.79 -11.60 -1.66
C LEU A 83 -5.16 -11.01 -1.30
N SER A 84 -5.29 -9.68 -1.17
CA SER A 84 -6.56 -9.00 -0.85
C SER A 84 -7.66 -9.21 -1.90
N TRP A 85 -7.28 -9.62 -3.11
CA TRP A 85 -8.20 -9.91 -4.21
C TRP A 85 -8.59 -11.38 -4.30
N CYS A 86 -7.97 -12.26 -3.50
CA CYS A 86 -8.24 -13.69 -3.55
C CYS A 86 -9.57 -14.07 -2.86
N LYS A 87 -10.15 -15.19 -3.27
CA LYS A 87 -11.31 -15.79 -2.61
C LYS A 87 -10.97 -16.19 -1.18
N GLY A 88 -11.79 -15.70 -0.23
CA GLY A 88 -11.62 -15.99 1.19
C GLY A 88 -10.50 -15.18 1.86
N ALA A 89 -9.94 -14.18 1.17
CA ALA A 89 -8.92 -13.32 1.74
C ALA A 89 -9.40 -12.60 3.02
N GLN A 90 -8.48 -12.48 3.97
CA GLN A 90 -8.65 -11.71 5.20
C GLN A 90 -7.56 -10.63 5.24
N ILE A 91 -7.91 -9.43 5.72
CA ILE A 91 -7.00 -8.29 5.70
C ILE A 91 -5.78 -8.51 6.61
N GLU A 92 -5.93 -9.32 7.66
CA GLU A 92 -4.86 -9.73 8.56
C GLU A 92 -3.75 -10.50 7.84
N ASN A 93 -4.12 -11.31 6.85
CA ASN A 93 -3.14 -12.06 6.05
C ASN A 93 -2.35 -11.10 5.15
N VAL A 94 -3.01 -10.08 4.58
CA VAL A 94 -2.36 -9.03 3.79
C VAL A 94 -1.32 -8.30 4.63
N TRP A 95 -1.65 -7.91 5.87
CA TRP A 95 -0.71 -7.26 6.78
C TRP A 95 0.45 -8.15 7.19
N SER A 96 0.19 -9.43 7.39
CA SER A 96 1.23 -10.41 7.76
C SER A 96 2.18 -10.64 6.59
N SER A 97 1.67 -10.81 5.37
CA SER A 97 2.45 -10.93 4.15
C SER A 97 3.22 -9.66 3.80
N TRP A 98 2.64 -8.47 4.02
CA TRP A 98 3.36 -7.21 3.82
C TRP A 98 4.58 -7.13 4.74
N ARG A 99 4.43 -7.45 6.03
CA ARG A 99 5.58 -7.50 6.96
C ARG A 99 6.62 -8.51 6.51
N ALA A 100 6.20 -9.70 6.08
CA ALA A 100 7.10 -10.73 5.58
C ALA A 100 7.88 -10.31 4.32
N SER A 101 7.33 -9.39 3.51
CA SER A 101 8.03 -8.83 2.35
C SER A 101 9.16 -7.86 2.70
N ALA A 102 9.21 -7.39 3.95
CA ALA A 102 10.14 -6.35 4.42
C ALA A 102 10.09 -5.03 3.62
N PHE A 103 9.05 -4.80 2.81
CA PHE A 103 8.90 -3.56 2.05
C PHE A 103 8.50 -2.40 2.98
N PRO A 104 9.28 -1.31 3.03
CA PRO A 104 8.99 -0.20 3.93
C PRO A 104 7.79 0.61 3.41
N LEU A 105 6.93 1.05 4.33
CA LEU A 105 5.83 1.95 4.02
C LEU A 105 6.18 3.35 4.52
N LYS A 106 6.41 4.27 3.58
CA LYS A 106 6.83 5.66 3.79
C LYS A 106 5.90 6.60 3.01
N PRO A 107 5.74 7.86 3.43
CA PRO A 107 4.78 8.78 2.82
C PRO A 107 5.32 9.45 1.54
N THR A 108 5.84 8.66 0.61
CA THR A 108 6.23 9.08 -0.75
C THR A 108 5.52 8.22 -1.79
N PRO A 109 5.32 8.70 -3.03
CA PRO A 109 4.51 8.01 -4.03
C PRO A 109 4.91 6.55 -4.29
N GLU A 110 6.20 6.24 -4.29
CA GLU A 110 6.77 4.92 -4.62
C GLU A 110 6.48 3.90 -3.51
N PHE A 111 6.61 4.32 -2.25
CA PHE A 111 6.37 3.45 -1.08
C PHE A 111 4.89 3.38 -0.71
N GLU A 112 4.08 4.38 -1.04
CA GLU A 112 2.63 4.37 -0.86
C GLU A 112 1.92 3.50 -1.91
N ARG A 113 2.46 3.41 -3.12
CA ARG A 113 1.78 2.80 -4.28
C ARG A 113 1.19 1.41 -3.99
N PRO A 114 1.90 0.45 -3.37
CA PRO A 114 1.33 -0.88 -3.14
C PRO A 114 0.01 -0.83 -2.35
N ALA A 115 -0.15 0.10 -1.41
CA ALA A 115 -1.37 0.22 -0.61
C ALA A 115 -2.60 0.59 -1.45
N ARG A 116 -2.40 1.32 -2.56
CA ARG A 116 -3.48 1.71 -3.50
C ARG A 116 -4.08 0.50 -4.24
N PHE A 117 -3.37 -0.63 -4.23
CA PHE A 117 -3.81 -1.87 -4.84
C PHE A 117 -4.56 -2.80 -3.90
N ILE A 118 -4.63 -2.50 -2.61
CA ILE A 118 -5.43 -3.30 -1.68
C ILE A 118 -6.89 -3.24 -2.13
N ASN A 119 -7.55 -4.40 -2.16
CA ASN A 119 -8.95 -4.49 -2.51
C ASN A 119 -9.79 -3.62 -1.56
N PRO A 120 -10.49 -2.60 -2.07
CA PRO A 120 -11.24 -1.68 -1.23
C PRO A 120 -12.37 -2.36 -0.44
N SER A 121 -12.84 -3.54 -0.85
CA SER A 121 -13.85 -4.28 -0.06
C SER A 121 -13.33 -4.83 1.27
N LEU A 122 -11.99 -4.87 1.46
CA LEU A 122 -11.35 -5.27 2.71
C LEU A 122 -10.86 -4.08 3.54
N LEU A 123 -11.09 -2.85 3.07
CA LEU A 123 -10.73 -1.62 3.76
C LEU A 123 -11.97 -0.92 4.32
N PRO A 124 -11.84 -0.12 5.39
CA PRO A 124 -12.95 0.70 5.85
C PRO A 124 -13.32 1.74 4.78
N ASN A 125 -14.62 1.89 4.50
CA ASN A 125 -15.12 2.90 3.58
C ASN A 125 -15.35 4.23 4.32
N THR A 126 -14.25 4.88 4.70
CA THR A 126 -14.27 6.09 5.52
C THR A 126 -13.13 7.03 5.17
N ASN A 127 -13.30 8.31 5.51
CA ASN A 127 -12.25 9.31 5.52
C ASN A 127 -11.92 9.80 6.95
N SER A 128 -12.54 9.24 7.99
CA SER A 128 -12.28 9.53 9.39
C SER A 128 -10.96 8.90 9.85
N LEU A 129 -10.07 9.71 10.44
CA LEU A 129 -8.83 9.19 11.02
C LEU A 129 -9.12 8.31 12.24
N ALA A 130 -10.14 8.65 13.04
CA ALA A 130 -10.56 7.84 14.18
C ALA A 130 -11.02 6.43 13.75
N GLU A 131 -11.88 6.33 12.73
CA GLU A 131 -12.34 5.04 12.22
C GLU A 131 -11.21 4.24 11.55
N ILE A 132 -10.28 4.91 10.86
CA ILE A 132 -9.08 4.25 10.31
C ILE A 132 -8.18 3.72 11.44
N ALA A 133 -7.99 4.47 12.52
CA ALA A 133 -7.18 4.04 13.66
C ALA A 133 -7.78 2.80 14.36
N GLU A 134 -9.11 2.77 14.50
CA GLU A 134 -9.85 1.64 15.04
C GLU A 134 -9.74 0.41 14.12
N ALA A 135 -10.02 0.56 12.82
CA ALA A 135 -9.90 -0.53 11.84
C ALA A 135 -8.47 -1.09 11.75
N GLY A 136 -7.47 -0.22 11.93
CA GLY A 136 -6.06 -0.59 12.01
C GLY A 136 -5.64 -1.24 13.33
N ASN A 137 -6.54 -1.37 14.31
CA ASN A 137 -6.27 -1.84 15.67
C ASN A 137 -5.08 -1.13 16.32
N ASN A 138 -4.95 0.19 16.10
CA ASN A 138 -3.83 1.00 16.60
C ASN A 138 -2.43 0.53 16.15
N LYS A 139 -2.34 -0.25 15.06
CA LYS A 139 -1.06 -0.70 14.49
C LYS A 139 -0.64 0.22 13.34
N SER A 140 0.61 0.67 13.36
CA SER A 140 1.13 1.66 12.40
C SER A 140 0.99 1.23 10.93
N LEU A 141 1.37 0.00 10.57
CA LEU A 141 1.31 -0.47 9.19
C LEU A 141 -0.13 -0.45 8.61
N PRO A 142 -1.14 -1.09 9.24
CA PRO A 142 -2.53 -0.99 8.77
C PRO A 142 -3.04 0.45 8.63
N ILE A 143 -2.80 1.28 9.65
CA ILE A 143 -3.25 2.69 9.65
C ILE A 143 -2.64 3.45 8.48
N CYS A 144 -1.32 3.38 8.33
CA CYS A 144 -0.63 4.10 7.26
C CYS A 144 -0.99 3.56 5.88
N ALA A 145 -1.20 2.25 5.73
CA ALA A 145 -1.63 1.66 4.47
C ALA A 145 -3.05 2.10 4.09
N MET A 146 -3.97 2.17 5.06
CA MET A 146 -5.32 2.70 4.85
C MET A 146 -5.30 4.18 4.47
N ILE A 147 -4.47 4.99 5.12
CA ILE A 147 -4.26 6.40 4.76
C ILE A 147 -3.68 6.52 3.34
N ALA A 148 -2.69 5.69 2.97
CA ALA A 148 -2.07 5.67 1.65
C ALA A 148 -3.04 5.24 0.53
N ALA A 149 -3.96 4.33 0.84
CA ALA A 149 -4.98 3.84 -0.08
C ALA A 149 -6.15 4.84 -0.27
N LEU A 150 -6.28 5.83 0.62
CA LEU A 150 -7.37 6.81 0.59
C LEU A 150 -7.25 7.76 -0.61
N LYS A 151 -8.27 7.76 -1.48
CA LYS A 151 -8.32 8.62 -2.68
C LYS A 151 -8.79 10.06 -2.40
N GLY A 152 -9.54 10.27 -1.32
CA GLY A 152 -10.12 11.56 -0.93
C GLY A 152 -9.31 12.25 0.18
N PRO A 153 -9.78 13.40 0.71
CA PRO A 153 -9.17 14.08 1.86
C PRO A 153 -9.28 13.21 3.12
N LEU A 154 -8.32 13.36 4.05
CA LEU A 154 -8.36 12.72 5.37
C LEU A 154 -8.97 13.71 6.38
N ASN A 155 -9.94 13.27 7.17
CA ASN A 155 -10.51 14.05 8.26
C ASN A 155 -9.73 13.80 9.55
N PHE A 156 -9.17 14.86 10.14
CA PHE A 156 -8.41 14.79 11.39
C PHE A 156 -9.34 14.95 12.60
N ASP A 157 -10.15 13.93 12.86
CA ASP A 157 -11.18 13.90 13.91
C ASP A 157 -10.76 13.21 15.21
N LEU A 158 -9.46 12.99 15.39
CA LEU A 158 -8.89 12.60 16.67
C LEU A 158 -8.59 13.83 17.55
N PRO A 159 -8.76 13.72 18.89
CA PRO A 159 -8.32 14.75 19.81
C PRO A 159 -6.85 15.15 19.61
N TYR A 160 -6.55 16.44 19.75
CA TYR A 160 -5.19 17.00 19.62
C TYR A 160 -4.14 16.24 20.46
N GLU A 161 -4.51 15.83 21.67
CA GLU A 161 -3.65 15.07 22.58
C GLU A 161 -3.21 13.71 22.01
N LEU A 162 -4.06 13.05 21.22
CA LEU A 162 -3.71 11.79 20.56
C LEU A 162 -2.86 12.05 19.31
N LEU A 163 -3.21 13.09 18.55
CA LEU A 163 -2.48 13.49 17.34
C LEU A 163 -1.02 13.83 17.65
N ARG A 164 -0.77 14.62 18.71
CA ARG A 164 0.58 15.04 19.10
C ARG A 164 1.48 13.91 19.59
N THR A 165 0.92 12.79 20.04
CA THR A 165 1.67 11.60 20.51
C THR A 165 1.74 10.48 19.47
N SER A 166 1.43 10.79 18.21
CA SER A 166 1.47 9.80 17.14
C SER A 166 2.87 9.18 17.00
N PRO A 167 2.99 7.84 16.90
CA PRO A 167 4.27 7.20 16.59
C PRO A 167 4.90 7.72 15.30
N PRO A 168 6.24 7.65 15.13
CA PRO A 168 6.94 8.26 13.98
C PRO A 168 6.35 7.92 12.61
N GLN A 169 6.05 6.65 12.34
CA GLN A 169 5.45 6.25 11.07
C GLN A 169 4.10 6.92 10.83
N ILE A 170 3.19 6.88 11.82
CA ILE A 170 1.87 7.52 11.71
C ILE A 170 2.03 9.04 11.57
N ALA A 171 2.88 9.66 12.39
CA ALA A 171 3.18 11.09 12.32
C ALA A 171 3.66 11.51 10.92
N SER A 172 4.52 10.71 10.29
CA SER A 172 5.01 10.97 8.92
C SER A 172 3.87 11.00 7.88
N PHE A 173 2.91 10.08 8.00
CA PHE A 173 1.74 10.01 7.10
C PHE A 173 0.76 11.14 7.36
N LEU A 174 0.47 11.44 8.63
CA LEU A 174 -0.40 12.55 9.01
C LEU A 174 0.17 13.90 8.53
N ARG A 175 1.46 14.13 8.76
CA ARG A 175 2.19 15.31 8.27
C ARG A 175 2.11 15.42 6.75
N SER A 176 2.44 14.36 6.02
CA SER A 176 2.40 14.35 4.55
C SER A 176 0.99 14.65 4.01
N ARG A 177 -0.04 14.03 4.60
CA ARG A 177 -1.43 14.28 4.21
C ARG A 177 -1.86 15.71 4.47
N MET A 178 -1.48 16.28 5.60
CA MET A 178 -1.78 17.67 5.97
C MET A 178 -1.09 18.67 5.04
N LEU A 179 0.17 18.43 4.69
CA LEU A 179 0.91 19.29 3.75
C LEU A 179 0.37 19.21 2.31
N ARG A 180 -0.12 18.03 1.89
CA ARG A 180 -0.70 17.82 0.54
C ARG A 180 -2.14 18.33 0.41
N SER A 181 -2.86 18.52 1.51
CA SER A 181 -4.24 18.98 1.47
C SER A 181 -4.27 20.51 1.58
N ASP A 182 -4.91 21.19 0.62
CA ASP A 182 -5.19 22.64 0.68
C ASP A 182 -6.13 23.05 1.84
N ILE A 183 -6.36 22.14 2.79
CA ILE A 183 -7.25 22.29 3.93
C ILE A 183 -6.51 23.12 4.99
N ARG A 184 -6.63 24.46 4.86
CA ARG A 184 -6.27 25.46 5.88
C ARG A 184 -7.22 25.42 7.10
N GLN A 185 -7.73 24.26 7.52
CA GLN A 185 -8.75 24.19 8.58
C GLN A 185 -8.18 24.12 9.99
N LEU A 186 -6.87 24.06 10.13
CA LEU A 186 -6.23 24.13 11.43
C LEU A 186 -5.09 25.15 11.33
N ASN A 187 -4.92 25.98 12.35
CA ASN A 187 -3.71 26.75 12.59
C ASN A 187 -2.58 25.76 12.99
N ASP A 188 -2.26 24.82 12.10
CA ASP A 188 -1.67 23.51 12.38
C ASP A 188 -0.14 23.47 12.33
N SER A 189 0.48 24.65 12.30
CA SER A 189 1.93 24.76 12.31
C SER A 189 2.55 24.05 13.52
N SER A 190 1.84 23.99 14.66
CA SER A 190 2.33 23.29 15.85
C SER A 190 2.33 21.76 15.69
N LEU A 191 1.30 21.14 15.09
CA LEU A 191 1.29 19.70 14.84
C LEU A 191 2.34 19.31 13.79
N ILE A 192 2.48 20.11 12.73
CA ILE A 192 3.52 19.89 11.72
C ILE A 192 4.91 19.97 12.37
N GLU A 193 5.17 20.94 13.24
CA GLU A 193 6.44 21.05 13.97
C GLU A 193 6.67 19.86 14.91
N ILE A 194 5.67 19.48 15.71
CA ILE A 194 5.74 18.32 16.62
C ILE A 194 6.03 17.04 15.83
N TRP A 195 5.31 16.78 14.74
CA TRP A 195 5.56 15.63 13.90
C TRP A 195 6.91 15.70 13.21
N SER A 196 7.37 16.88 12.77
CA SER A 196 8.71 17.04 12.20
C SER A 196 9.81 16.68 13.20
N GLN A 197 9.66 17.08 14.48
CA GLN A 197 10.59 16.64 15.53
C GLN A 197 10.46 15.15 15.84
N THR A 198 9.25 14.60 15.78
CA THR A 198 8.97 13.17 16.07
C THR A 198 9.58 12.24 15.01
N ILE A 199 9.59 12.65 13.74
CA ILE A 199 10.12 11.85 12.63
C ILE A 199 11.62 12.06 12.40
N LYS A 200 12.20 13.14 12.93
CA LYS A 200 13.60 13.49 12.74
C LYS A 200 14.52 12.34 13.16
N ASP A 201 15.54 12.07 12.34
CA ASP A 201 16.54 11.01 12.58
C ASP A 201 15.94 9.59 12.61
N THR A 202 14.71 9.40 12.11
CA THR A 202 14.07 8.08 11.92
C THR A 202 14.09 7.65 10.46
N GLU A 203 13.78 6.38 10.18
CA GLU A 203 13.64 5.89 8.79
C GLU A 203 12.49 6.54 8.00
N TYR A 204 11.60 7.26 8.69
CA TYR A 204 10.46 7.99 8.15
C TYR A 204 10.77 9.48 7.93
N ASP A 205 11.99 9.91 8.25
CA ASP A 205 12.52 11.23 7.89
C ASP A 205 12.84 11.25 6.38
N VAL A 206 11.80 11.37 5.58
CA VAL A 206 11.93 11.54 4.13
C VAL A 206 12.08 13.03 3.86
N ALA A 207 13.24 13.41 3.29
CA ALA A 207 13.47 14.78 2.86
C ALA A 207 12.34 15.20 1.90
N GLU A 208 11.79 16.39 2.10
CA GLU A 208 10.90 17.00 1.11
C GLU A 208 11.74 17.25 -0.13
N GLU A 209 11.54 16.47 -1.20
CA GLU A 209 12.02 16.87 -2.51
C GLU A 209 11.32 18.20 -2.85
N GLU A 210 12.06 19.30 -2.71
CA GLU A 210 11.65 20.61 -3.20
C GLU A 210 11.18 20.44 -4.64
N GLY A 211 9.95 20.90 -4.90
CA GLY A 211 9.18 20.53 -6.08
C GLY A 211 9.97 20.47 -7.39
N SER A 212 9.87 19.33 -8.08
CA SER A 212 10.01 19.32 -9.53
C SER A 212 8.89 20.19 -10.10
N LYS A 213 9.30 21.37 -10.57
CA LYS A 213 8.55 22.27 -11.45
C LYS A 213 8.16 21.58 -12.74
#